data_AF-A0A971N1Q3-F1
#
_entry.id   AF-A0A971N1Q3-F1
#
_cell.length_a   1.000
_cell.length_b   1.000
_cell.length_c   1.000
_cell.angle_alpha   90.00
_cell.angle_beta   90.00
_cell.angle_gamma   90.00
#
_symmetry.space_group_name_H-M   'P 1'
#
loop_
_entity.id
_entity.type
_entity.pdbx_description
1 polymer ?
#
loop_
_entity_poly.entity_id
_entity_poly.type
_entity_poly.pdbx_seq_one_letter_code
_entity_poly.pdbx_strand_id
1 'polypeptide(L)'
;MNLINNIQESFNLYLKNFGLLVLASLIAGAITFVSLGILAGPMIGGLLVLGLKLIRGEKGELNELFAHFDQFLPTLVATLLLWGASIVFYIIGVIPVIGWITNLIVSPVLFLLYFLTIGFIVEQKRQPLQALQRGIACFATEWTQLWLYSLAMMVISGIGSLIFGIGVILTIPFGMIGMAFVYEQLSVKEPPPFKLEKQMRQKAGIALTALLVIGAVCMIFGFGRNSSPRRSTDLTSKILSGITGEDIELGQKGSRFKIGDLSFGSGLPENFPKDIPVYPRAEIDGFIGGKDDELSGSTTILTSGDSAGEIYDYYLKNLEAKGWSVTPQDLVEMKMISFQKDKRSGVITINPKETECDILIGLTIE
;
A
#
# COMPACT_ATOMS: atom_id res chain seq x y z
N MET A 1 26.48 2.23 9.05
CA MET A 1 26.66 1.05 8.16
C MET A 1 27.28 1.47 6.82
N ASN A 2 28.24 0.72 6.25
CA ASN A 2 28.75 1.00 4.89
C ASN A 2 28.02 0.11 3.87
N LEU A 3 27.06 0.71 3.15
CA LEU A 3 26.16 0.00 2.23
C LEU A 3 26.90 -0.78 1.14
N ILE A 4 27.89 -0.15 0.52
CA ILE A 4 28.60 -0.71 -0.64
C ILE A 4 29.41 -1.93 -0.21
N ASN A 5 30.14 -1.81 0.90
CA ASN A 5 30.93 -2.93 1.44
C ASN A 5 30.03 -4.11 1.81
N ASN A 6 28.90 -3.87 2.49
CA ASN A 6 27.96 -4.92 2.87
C ASN A 6 27.39 -5.66 1.64
N ILE A 7 27.07 -4.93 0.56
CA ILE A 7 26.57 -5.51 -0.70
C ILE A 7 27.66 -6.36 -1.37
N GLN A 8 28.89 -5.85 -1.45
CA GLN A 8 30.03 -6.56 -2.05
C GLN A 8 30.36 -7.84 -1.28
N GLU A 9 30.35 -7.79 0.04
CA GLU A 9 30.62 -8.96 0.88
C GLU A 9 29.51 -10.01 0.76
N SER A 10 28.25 -9.57 0.75
CA SER A 10 27.11 -10.45 0.48
C SER A 10 27.22 -11.12 -0.90
N PHE A 11 27.70 -10.38 -1.90
CA PHE A 11 27.89 -10.89 -3.26
C PHE A 11 29.01 -11.94 -3.33
N ASN A 12 30.14 -11.68 -2.66
CA ASN A 12 31.25 -12.62 -2.59
C ASN A 12 30.85 -13.92 -1.88
N LEU A 13 30.12 -13.82 -0.76
CA LEU A 13 29.60 -14.99 -0.04
C LEU A 13 28.60 -15.78 -0.88
N TYR A 14 27.73 -15.07 -1.61
CA TYR A 14 26.78 -15.67 -2.53
C TYR A 14 27.48 -16.46 -3.63
N LEU A 15 28.45 -15.86 -4.34
CA LEU A 15 29.19 -16.55 -5.40
C LEU A 15 29.97 -17.76 -4.87
N LYS A 16 30.62 -17.63 -3.71
CA LYS A 16 31.39 -18.72 -3.09
C LYS A 16 30.52 -19.92 -2.73
N ASN A 17 29.27 -19.70 -2.33
CA ASN A 17 28.34 -20.74 -1.86
C ASN A 17 27.11 -20.87 -2.78
N PHE A 18 27.24 -20.49 -4.05
CA PHE A 18 26.13 -20.32 -4.99
C PHE A 18 25.22 -21.55 -5.04
N GLY A 19 25.81 -22.74 -5.27
CA GLY A 19 25.03 -23.97 -5.42
C GLY A 19 24.24 -24.34 -4.16
N LEU A 20 24.85 -24.16 -2.98
CA LEU A 20 24.21 -24.43 -1.70
C LEU A 20 23.03 -23.49 -1.46
N LEU A 21 23.24 -22.19 -1.68
CA LEU A 21 22.25 -21.15 -1.41
C LEU A 21 21.06 -21.18 -2.37
N VAL A 22 21.31 -21.42 -3.65
CA VAL A 22 20.26 -21.60 -4.67
C VAL A 22 19.43 -22.83 -4.34
N LEU A 23 20.06 -23.96 -4.06
CA LEU A 23 19.35 -25.19 -3.71
C LEU A 23 18.55 -25.03 -2.41
N ALA A 24 19.14 -24.41 -1.39
CA ALA A 24 18.48 -24.14 -0.12
C ALA A 24 17.24 -23.26 -0.29
N SER A 25 17.37 -22.18 -1.06
CA SER A 25 16.26 -21.25 -1.34
C SER A 25 15.17 -21.89 -2.19
N LEU A 26 15.53 -22.79 -3.11
CA LEU A 26 14.58 -23.54 -3.94
C LEU A 26 13.77 -24.53 -3.10
N ILE A 27 14.43 -25.28 -2.21
CA ILE A 27 13.77 -26.19 -1.26
C ILE A 27 12.83 -25.39 -0.34
N ALA A 28 13.33 -24.29 0.24
CA ALA A 28 12.52 -23.39 1.08
C ALA A 28 11.33 -22.80 0.35
N GLY A 29 11.52 -22.32 -0.88
CA GLY A 29 10.46 -21.79 -1.72
C GLY A 29 9.41 -22.85 -2.05
N ALA A 30 9.81 -24.06 -2.44
CA ALA A 30 8.90 -25.14 -2.76
C ALA A 30 8.07 -25.59 -1.54
N ILE A 31 8.71 -25.75 -0.38
CA ILE A 31 8.02 -26.12 0.87
C ILE A 31 7.05 -25.02 1.30
N THR A 32 7.48 -23.76 1.21
CA THR A 32 6.62 -22.61 1.50
C THR A 32 5.42 -22.57 0.55
N PHE A 33 5.63 -22.80 -0.74
CA PHE A 33 4.56 -22.83 -1.73
C PHE A 33 3.55 -23.96 -1.48
N VAL A 34 4.03 -25.20 -1.30
CA VAL A 34 3.17 -26.38 -1.06
C VAL A 34 2.39 -26.26 0.26
N SER A 35 2.98 -25.63 1.28
CA SER A 35 2.31 -25.36 2.56
C SER A 35 1.41 -24.12 2.55
N LEU A 36 1.21 -23.47 1.39
CA LEU A 36 0.45 -22.23 1.26
C LEU A 36 0.97 -21.10 2.17
N GLY A 37 2.28 -21.03 2.36
CA GLY A 37 2.95 -20.03 3.18
C GLY A 37 3.01 -20.35 4.67
N ILE A 38 2.37 -21.41 5.15
CA ILE A 38 2.33 -21.74 6.59
C ILE A 38 3.74 -21.99 7.13
N LEU A 39 4.62 -22.60 6.33
CA LEU A 39 6.02 -22.84 6.72
C LEU A 39 6.98 -21.71 6.32
N ALA A 40 6.49 -20.56 5.84
CA ALA A 40 7.36 -19.45 5.42
C ALA A 40 8.27 -18.96 6.56
N GLY A 41 7.72 -18.82 7.77
CA GLY A 41 8.44 -18.38 8.96
C GLY A 41 9.67 -19.25 9.29
N PRO A 42 9.49 -20.55 9.60
CA PRO A 42 10.63 -21.42 9.94
C PRO A 42 11.59 -21.63 8.75
N MET A 43 11.10 -21.68 7.50
CA MET A 43 11.99 -21.82 6.34
C MET A 43 12.91 -20.60 6.19
N ILE A 44 12.38 -19.39 6.37
CA ILE A 44 13.18 -18.16 6.35
C ILE A 44 14.15 -18.12 7.54
N GLY A 45 13.73 -18.63 8.69
CA GLY A 45 14.60 -18.81 9.85
C GLY A 45 15.80 -19.71 9.56
N GLY A 46 15.55 -20.88 8.97
CA GLY A 46 16.61 -21.81 8.56
C GLY A 46 17.54 -21.21 7.50
N LEU A 47 17.00 -20.52 6.50
CA LEU A 47 17.81 -19.79 5.50
C LEU A 47 18.68 -18.71 6.15
N LEU A 48 18.12 -17.96 7.11
CA LEU A 48 18.85 -16.91 7.83
C LEU A 48 20.01 -17.50 8.65
N VAL A 49 19.78 -18.62 9.37
CA VAL A 49 20.84 -19.31 10.13
C VAL A 49 21.93 -19.85 9.21
N LEU A 50 21.56 -20.43 8.07
CA LEU A 50 22.51 -20.84 7.05
C LEU A 50 23.36 -19.66 6.58
N GLY A 51 22.73 -18.51 6.28
CA GLY A 51 23.42 -17.28 5.94
C GLY A 51 24.41 -16.84 7.03
N LEU A 52 23.98 -16.85 8.30
CA LEU A 52 24.81 -16.47 9.44
C LEU A 52 26.03 -17.37 9.61
N LYS A 53 25.88 -18.69 9.46
CA LYS A 53 27.02 -19.61 9.49
C LYS A 53 28.04 -19.29 8.41
N LEU A 54 27.58 -19.05 7.18
CA LEU A 54 28.47 -18.70 6.07
C LEU A 54 29.18 -17.38 6.31
N ILE A 55 28.50 -16.39 6.89
CA ILE A 55 29.09 -15.10 7.27
C ILE A 55 30.17 -15.28 8.36
N ARG A 56 29.91 -16.14 9.35
CA ARG A 56 30.85 -16.50 10.42
C ARG A 56 32.02 -17.39 9.94
N GLY A 57 32.05 -17.77 8.66
CA GLY A 57 33.07 -18.65 8.09
C GLY A 57 32.90 -20.13 8.43
N GLU A 58 31.75 -20.52 8.99
CA GLU A 58 31.39 -21.90 9.27
C GLU A 58 30.95 -22.62 7.98
N LYS A 59 30.97 -23.97 8.00
CA LYS A 59 30.43 -24.76 6.89
C LYS A 59 28.91 -24.77 6.97
N GLY A 60 28.27 -24.28 5.92
CA GLY A 60 26.81 -24.34 5.78
C GLY A 60 26.35 -25.69 5.23
N GLU A 61 25.26 -26.21 5.78
CA GLU A 61 24.63 -27.47 5.37
C GLU A 61 23.12 -27.28 5.09
N LEU A 62 22.55 -28.08 4.19
CA LEU A 62 21.12 -27.99 3.85
C LEU A 62 20.18 -28.38 5.00
N ASN A 63 20.65 -29.19 5.95
CA ASN A 63 19.88 -29.58 7.13
C ASN A 63 19.54 -28.36 8.03
N GLU A 64 20.30 -27.27 7.94
CA GLU A 64 20.10 -26.05 8.71
C GLU A 64 18.77 -25.36 8.40
N LEU A 65 18.25 -25.58 7.19
CA LEU A 65 16.91 -25.16 6.80
C LEU A 65 15.83 -25.65 7.75
N PHE A 66 16.04 -26.82 8.35
CA PHE A 66 15.08 -27.49 9.22
C PHE A 66 15.43 -27.38 10.70
N ALA A 67 16.57 -26.79 11.04
CA ALA A 67 17.11 -26.80 12.39
C ALA A 67 16.20 -26.12 13.44
N HIS A 68 15.37 -25.16 13.01
CA HIS A 68 14.56 -24.33 13.90
C HIS A 68 13.05 -24.52 13.70
N PHE A 69 12.64 -25.70 13.21
CA PHE A 69 11.22 -26.07 13.14
C PHE A 69 10.57 -26.20 14.52
N ASP A 70 11.35 -26.38 15.59
CA ASP A 70 10.89 -26.30 16.98
C ASP A 70 10.27 -24.92 17.29
N GLN A 71 10.67 -23.87 16.57
CA GLN A 71 10.13 -22.52 16.69
C GLN A 71 9.10 -22.19 15.62
N PHE A 72 8.45 -23.21 15.05
CA PHE A 72 7.36 -23.03 14.09
C PHE A 72 6.29 -22.06 14.59
N LEU A 73 5.76 -22.24 15.81
CA LEU A 73 4.65 -21.43 16.29
C LEU A 73 5.04 -19.95 16.49
N PRO A 74 6.16 -19.61 17.16
CA PRO A 74 6.63 -18.22 17.24
C PRO A 74 6.85 -17.57 15.87
N THR A 75 7.49 -18.27 14.93
CA THR A 75 7.78 -17.74 13.60
C THR A 75 6.51 -17.60 12.74
N LEU A 76 5.54 -18.51 12.88
CA LEU A 76 4.22 -18.39 12.26
C LEU A 76 3.49 -17.14 12.78
N VAL A 77 3.44 -16.94 14.10
CA VAL A 77 2.79 -15.75 14.68
C VAL A 77 3.45 -14.46 14.18
N ALA A 78 4.78 -14.40 14.14
CA ALA A 78 5.49 -13.25 13.58
C ALA A 78 5.18 -13.02 12.09
N THR A 79 5.11 -14.09 11.31
CA THR A 79 4.74 -14.04 9.89
C THR A 79 3.33 -13.49 9.73
N LEU A 80 2.36 -13.99 10.50
CA LEU A 80 0.98 -13.52 10.48
C LEU A 80 0.84 -12.05 10.91
N LEU A 81 1.62 -11.61 11.91
CA LEU A 81 1.65 -10.21 12.33
C LEU A 81 2.12 -9.28 11.20
N LEU A 82 3.20 -9.66 10.52
CA LEU A 82 3.75 -8.85 9.42
C LEU A 82 2.90 -8.94 8.15
N TRP A 83 2.25 -10.07 7.88
CA TRP A 83 1.27 -10.20 6.80
C TRP A 83 -0.01 -9.41 7.11
N GLY A 84 -0.47 -9.40 8.37
CA GLY A 84 -1.57 -8.53 8.79
C GLY A 84 -1.25 -7.06 8.58
N ALA A 85 -0.02 -6.64 8.91
CA ALA A 85 0.46 -5.29 8.61
C ALA A 85 0.53 -5.02 7.10
N SER A 86 1.00 -5.97 6.30
CA SER A 86 1.07 -5.79 4.83
C SER A 86 -0.31 -5.66 4.19
N ILE A 87 -1.33 -6.35 4.72
CA ILE A 87 -2.73 -6.20 4.26
C ILE A 87 -3.23 -4.77 4.50
N VAL A 88 -2.96 -4.19 5.67
CA VAL A 88 -3.32 -2.79 5.99
C VAL A 88 -2.72 -1.83 4.95
N PHE A 89 -1.43 -1.97 4.66
CA PHE A 89 -0.76 -1.12 3.67
C PHE A 89 -1.15 -1.43 2.23
N TYR A 90 -1.55 -2.67 1.93
CA TYR A 90 -2.10 -3.03 0.63
C TYR A 90 -3.42 -2.32 0.36
N ILE A 91 -4.31 -2.23 1.36
CA ILE A 91 -5.57 -1.49 1.25
C ILE A 91 -5.32 0.00 1.01
N ILE A 92 -4.42 0.61 1.79
CA ILE A 92 -3.98 2.01 1.57
C ILE A 92 -3.35 2.16 0.17
N GLY A 93 -2.65 1.12 -0.27
CA GLY A 93 -2.01 0.97 -1.57
C GLY A 93 -2.93 1.10 -2.78
N VAL A 94 -4.25 0.96 -2.60
CA VAL A 94 -5.23 1.08 -3.68
C VAL A 94 -5.41 2.54 -4.12
N ILE A 95 -5.12 3.50 -3.25
CA ILE A 95 -5.29 4.93 -3.55
C ILE A 95 -4.26 5.35 -4.62
N PRO A 96 -4.67 5.93 -5.76
CA PRO A 96 -3.73 6.39 -6.79
C PRO A 96 -2.68 7.36 -6.23
N VAL A 97 -1.44 7.29 -6.74
CA VAL A 97 -0.26 8.05 -6.28
C VAL A 97 0.18 7.74 -4.84
N ILE A 98 -0.71 7.82 -3.85
CA ILE A 98 -0.44 7.46 -2.46
C ILE A 98 0.00 6.01 -2.36
N GLY A 99 -0.61 5.12 -3.14
CA GLY A 99 -0.28 3.70 -3.12
C GLY A 99 1.12 3.41 -3.65
N TRP A 100 1.56 4.12 -4.68
CA TRP A 100 2.93 4.03 -5.19
C TRP A 100 3.95 4.48 -4.14
N ILE A 101 3.69 5.63 -3.49
CA ILE A 101 4.55 6.15 -2.42
C ILE A 101 4.56 5.20 -1.22
N THR A 102 3.39 4.70 -0.82
CA THR A 102 3.24 3.77 0.30
C THR A 102 4.02 2.49 0.03
N ASN A 103 3.89 1.91 -1.16
CA ASN A 103 4.62 0.70 -1.52
C ASN A 103 6.15 0.93 -1.51
N LEU A 104 6.61 2.03 -2.11
CA LEU A 104 8.04 2.38 -2.16
C LEU A 104 8.65 2.54 -0.76
N ILE A 105 7.91 3.15 0.17
CA ILE A 105 8.40 3.39 1.52
C ILE A 105 8.27 2.13 2.38
N VAL A 106 7.10 1.48 2.35
CA VAL A 106 6.73 0.43 3.31
C VAL A 106 7.33 -0.93 2.93
N SER A 107 7.40 -1.29 1.65
CA SER A 107 7.88 -2.61 1.23
C SER A 107 9.32 -2.90 1.69
N PRO A 108 10.30 -1.98 1.53
CA PRO A 108 11.64 -2.16 2.08
C PRO A 108 11.65 -2.36 3.60
N VAL A 109 10.83 -1.60 4.32
CA VAL A 109 10.71 -1.69 5.78
C VAL A 109 10.15 -3.04 6.19
N LEU A 110 9.06 -3.50 5.59
CA LEU A 110 8.47 -4.80 5.89
C LEU A 110 9.41 -5.95 5.53
N PHE A 111 10.12 -5.85 4.40
CA PHE A 111 11.13 -6.82 3.99
C PHE A 111 12.22 -6.96 5.05
N LEU A 112 12.82 -5.84 5.48
CA LEU A 112 13.83 -5.82 6.54
C LEU A 112 13.29 -6.34 7.87
N LEU A 113 12.13 -5.84 8.32
CA LEU A 113 11.54 -6.21 9.60
C LEU A 113 11.19 -7.69 9.66
N TYR A 114 10.82 -8.31 8.54
CA TYR A 114 10.58 -9.74 8.47
C TYR A 114 11.84 -10.54 8.81
N PHE A 115 12.96 -10.29 8.13
CA PHE A 115 14.22 -10.98 8.43
C PHE A 115 14.74 -10.69 9.84
N LEU A 116 14.66 -9.44 10.32
CA LEU A 116 15.09 -9.12 11.68
C LEU A 116 14.24 -9.83 12.74
N THR A 117 12.93 -9.83 12.57
CA THR A 117 12.00 -10.45 13.53
C THR A 117 12.22 -11.96 13.58
N ILE A 118 12.31 -12.61 12.42
CA ILE A 118 12.58 -14.05 12.36
C ILE A 118 13.96 -14.36 12.96
N GLY A 119 15.00 -13.60 12.63
CA GLY A 119 16.34 -13.78 13.20
C GLY A 119 16.36 -13.69 14.72
N PHE A 120 15.67 -12.69 15.31
CA PHE A 120 15.58 -12.54 16.76
C PHE A 120 14.79 -13.66 17.45
N ILE A 121 13.78 -14.21 16.78
CA ILE A 121 13.07 -15.40 17.28
C ILE A 121 14.03 -16.59 17.25
N VAL A 122 14.73 -16.78 16.14
CA VAL A 122 15.52 -17.99 15.90
C VAL A 122 16.80 -18.04 16.74
N GLU A 123 17.63 -17.01 16.66
CA GLU A 123 18.92 -16.99 17.36
C GLU A 123 18.80 -16.58 18.83
N GLN A 124 17.80 -15.75 19.18
CA GLN A 124 17.68 -15.20 20.54
C GLN A 124 16.45 -15.70 21.30
N LYS A 125 15.67 -16.63 20.73
CA LYS A 125 14.47 -17.23 21.34
C LYS A 125 13.48 -16.19 21.87
N ARG A 126 13.43 -15.01 21.24
CA ARG A 126 12.53 -13.93 21.66
C ARG A 126 11.08 -14.24 21.31
N GLN A 127 10.17 -13.74 22.13
CA GLN A 127 8.74 -13.79 21.80
C GLN A 127 8.44 -12.92 20.56
N PRO A 128 7.44 -13.28 19.72
CA PRO A 128 7.22 -12.62 18.43
C PRO A 128 7.07 -11.10 18.50
N LEU A 129 6.25 -10.59 19.43
CA LEU A 129 6.05 -9.15 19.59
C LEU A 129 7.32 -8.43 20.05
N GLN A 130 8.08 -9.05 20.95
CA GLN A 130 9.35 -8.48 21.45
C GLN A 130 10.42 -8.47 20.36
N ALA A 131 10.47 -9.52 19.54
CA ALA A 131 11.36 -9.61 18.37
C ALA A 131 11.03 -8.50 17.34
N LEU A 132 9.74 -8.29 17.06
CA LEU A 132 9.29 -7.22 16.16
C LEU A 132 9.61 -5.83 16.73
N GLN A 133 9.32 -5.59 18.01
CA GLN A 133 9.66 -4.34 18.67
C GLN A 133 11.15 -4.05 18.66
N ARG A 134 11.99 -5.08 18.85
CA ARG A 134 13.45 -4.97 18.71
C ARG A 134 13.85 -4.62 17.28
N GLY A 135 13.26 -5.29 16.28
CA GLY A 135 13.47 -4.98 14.87
C GLY A 135 13.14 -3.53 14.53
N ILE A 136 12.01 -3.02 15.03
CA ILE A 136 11.60 -1.62 14.87
C ILE A 136 12.58 -0.67 15.56
N ALA A 137 13.04 -0.99 16.77
CA ALA A 137 14.01 -0.16 17.49
C ALA A 137 15.38 -0.12 16.78
N CYS A 138 15.84 -1.25 16.26
CA CYS A 138 17.04 -1.31 15.42
C CYS A 138 16.86 -0.45 14.15
N PHE A 139 15.73 -0.60 13.46
CA PHE A 139 15.41 0.20 12.27
C PHE A 139 15.40 1.70 12.57
N ALA A 140 14.71 2.12 13.64
CA ALA A 140 14.58 3.53 14.00
C ALA A 140 15.92 4.22 14.31
N THR A 141 16.94 3.47 14.72
CA THR A 141 18.26 4.02 15.08
C THR A 141 19.04 4.51 13.85
N GLU A 142 19.03 3.73 12.77
CA GLU A 142 19.77 4.02 11.51
C GLU A 142 18.81 4.00 10.30
N TRP A 143 17.60 4.57 10.46
CA TRP A 143 16.46 4.35 9.55
C TRP A 143 16.77 4.64 8.09
N THR A 144 17.48 5.72 7.77
CA THR A 144 17.80 6.08 6.39
C THR A 144 18.71 5.06 5.73
N GLN A 145 19.73 4.58 6.45
CA GLN A 145 20.71 3.62 5.91
C GLN A 145 20.08 2.23 5.77
N LEU A 146 19.30 1.81 6.76
CA LEU A 146 18.62 0.52 6.74
C LEU A 146 17.50 0.48 5.70
N TRP A 147 16.78 1.60 5.51
CA TRP A 147 15.79 1.73 4.45
C TRP A 147 16.44 1.65 3.06
N LEU A 148 17.51 2.41 2.82
CA LEU A 148 18.20 2.39 1.52
C LEU A 148 18.82 1.01 1.22
N TYR A 149 19.41 0.37 2.23
CA TYR A 149 19.93 -0.99 2.09
C TYR A 149 18.84 -1.99 1.75
N SER A 150 17.74 -1.99 2.51
CA SER A 150 16.64 -2.92 2.29
C SER A 150 15.96 -2.70 0.95
N LEU A 151 15.84 -1.45 0.49
CA LEU A 151 15.36 -1.13 -0.85
C LEU A 151 16.29 -1.71 -1.91
N ALA A 152 17.61 -1.50 -1.79
CA ALA A 152 18.58 -2.03 -2.73
C ALA A 152 18.53 -3.57 -2.79
N MET A 153 18.53 -4.23 -1.63
CA MET A 153 18.45 -5.69 -1.56
C MET A 153 17.11 -6.22 -2.12
N MET A 154 15.99 -5.55 -1.83
CA MET A 154 14.68 -5.92 -2.36
C MET A 154 14.64 -5.78 -3.88
N VAL A 155 15.17 -4.70 -4.45
CA VAL A 155 15.25 -4.48 -5.90
C VAL A 155 16.14 -5.52 -6.55
N ILE A 156 17.36 -5.76 -6.05
CA ILE A 156 18.27 -6.76 -6.62
C ILE A 156 17.64 -8.16 -6.55
N SER A 157 17.02 -8.50 -5.42
CA SER A 157 16.32 -9.78 -5.24
C SER A 157 15.10 -9.91 -6.16
N GLY A 158 14.43 -8.79 -6.46
CA GLY A 158 13.24 -8.73 -7.31
C GLY A 158 13.52 -8.65 -8.80
N ILE A 159 14.69 -8.14 -9.24
CA ILE A 159 15.05 -7.99 -10.66
C ILE A 159 14.99 -9.32 -11.41
N GLY A 160 15.27 -10.43 -10.73
CA GLY A 160 15.14 -11.77 -11.30
C GLY A 160 13.75 -12.10 -11.84
N SER A 161 12.69 -11.43 -11.35
CA SER A 161 11.32 -11.60 -11.85
C SER A 161 11.13 -11.11 -13.29
N LEU A 162 11.97 -10.16 -13.75
CA LEU A 162 11.93 -9.64 -15.10
C LEU A 162 12.45 -10.63 -16.14
N ILE A 163 13.22 -11.65 -15.72
CA ILE A 163 13.78 -12.70 -16.59
C ILE A 163 12.88 -13.95 -16.49
N PHE A 164 11.62 -13.82 -16.91
CA PHE A 164 10.64 -14.91 -16.99
C PHE A 164 10.47 -15.72 -15.68
N GLY A 165 10.63 -15.08 -14.52
CA GLY A 165 10.53 -15.72 -13.19
C GLY A 165 11.70 -16.65 -12.81
N ILE A 166 12.46 -17.16 -13.78
CA ILE A 166 13.64 -18.02 -13.53
C ILE A 166 14.72 -17.23 -12.78
N GLY A 167 14.90 -15.95 -13.11
CA GLY A 167 15.87 -15.09 -12.43
C GLY A 167 15.60 -14.96 -10.93
N VAL A 168 14.35 -15.10 -10.46
CA VAL A 168 13.99 -14.98 -9.04
C VAL A 168 14.70 -16.04 -8.20
N ILE A 169 14.82 -17.26 -8.73
CA ILE A 169 15.50 -18.37 -8.05
C ILE A 169 16.99 -18.04 -7.82
N LEU A 170 17.58 -17.25 -8.73
CA LEU A 170 18.98 -16.83 -8.64
C LEU A 170 19.17 -15.59 -7.75
N THR A 171 18.18 -14.69 -7.67
CA THR A 171 18.35 -13.42 -6.96
C THR A 171 17.86 -13.46 -5.51
N ILE A 172 16.92 -14.34 -5.14
CA ILE A 172 16.46 -14.52 -3.75
C ILE A 172 17.60 -14.88 -2.77
N PRO A 173 18.49 -15.85 -3.06
CA PRO A 173 19.52 -16.24 -2.10
C PRO A 173 20.50 -15.10 -1.80
N PHE A 174 20.74 -14.22 -2.78
CA PHE A 174 21.54 -13.01 -2.58
C PHE A 174 20.85 -12.03 -1.62
N GLY A 175 19.55 -11.79 -1.82
CA GLY A 175 18.70 -11.01 -0.89
C GLY A 175 18.77 -11.52 0.54
N MET A 176 18.65 -12.83 0.68
CA MET A 176 18.68 -13.52 1.96
C MET A 176 20.03 -13.35 2.68
N ILE A 177 21.16 -13.52 1.99
CA ILE A 177 22.48 -13.28 2.61
C ILE A 177 22.62 -11.82 3.04
N GLY A 178 22.20 -10.85 2.22
CA GLY A 178 22.30 -9.45 2.63
C GLY A 178 21.47 -9.15 3.88
N MET A 179 20.28 -9.74 4.00
CA MET A 179 19.47 -9.62 5.21
C MET A 179 20.08 -10.35 6.42
N ALA A 180 20.70 -11.51 6.23
CA ALA A 180 21.44 -12.20 7.29
C ALA A 180 22.63 -11.36 7.80
N PHE A 181 23.34 -10.68 6.91
CA PHE A 181 24.45 -9.79 7.25
C PHE A 181 24.00 -8.58 8.07
N VAL A 182 22.90 -7.93 7.67
CA VAL A 182 22.31 -6.84 8.46
C VAL A 182 21.80 -7.34 9.81
N TYR A 183 21.17 -8.52 9.85
CA TYR A 183 20.76 -9.12 11.10
C TYR A 183 21.96 -9.35 12.02
N GLU A 184 23.06 -9.93 11.53
CA GLU A 184 24.28 -10.16 12.31
C GLU A 184 24.77 -8.85 12.95
N GLN A 185 24.94 -7.79 12.15
CA GLN A 185 25.42 -6.49 12.62
C GLN A 185 24.50 -5.85 13.66
N LEU A 186 23.18 -5.98 13.49
CA LEU A 186 22.20 -5.37 14.39
C LEU A 186 21.93 -6.23 15.63
N SER A 187 22.14 -7.54 15.55
CA SER A 187 21.85 -8.47 16.64
C SER A 187 22.76 -8.27 17.86
N VAL A 188 23.99 -7.80 17.62
CA VAL A 188 25.01 -7.49 18.63
C VAL A 188 24.78 -6.12 19.27
N LYS A 189 24.00 -5.23 18.63
CA LYS A 189 23.69 -3.90 19.15
C LYS A 189 22.43 -3.94 20.02
N GLU A 190 22.45 -3.22 21.14
CA GLU A 190 21.24 -2.92 21.91
C GLU A 190 20.68 -1.56 21.47
N PRO A 191 19.53 -1.52 20.77
CA PRO A 191 18.94 -0.26 20.37
C PRO A 191 18.32 0.44 21.59
N PRO A 192 18.31 1.78 21.62
CA PRO A 192 17.55 2.51 22.62
C PRO A 192 16.06 2.14 22.52
N PRO A 193 15.31 2.16 23.64
CA PRO A 193 13.89 1.85 23.62
C PRO A 193 13.16 2.87 22.74
N PHE A 194 12.56 2.38 21.65
CA PHE A 194 11.79 3.21 20.74
C PHE A 194 10.53 3.74 21.45
N LYS A 195 10.49 5.05 21.70
CA LYS A 195 9.33 5.73 22.27
C LYS A 195 8.77 6.69 21.24
N LEU A 196 7.65 6.31 20.63
CA LEU A 196 6.86 7.24 19.82
C LEU A 196 6.18 8.24 20.77
N GLU A 197 6.41 9.54 20.56
CA GLU A 197 5.74 10.58 21.34
C GLU A 197 4.22 10.39 21.26
N LYS A 198 3.52 10.53 22.40
CA LYS A 198 2.08 10.23 22.50
C LYS A 198 1.26 11.00 21.46
N GLN A 199 1.59 12.27 21.23
CA GLN A 199 0.92 13.12 20.26
C GLN A 199 1.19 12.68 18.81
N MET A 200 2.43 12.34 18.48
CA MET A 200 2.77 11.78 17.17
C MET A 200 2.09 10.43 16.93
N ARG A 201 2.01 9.57 17.95
CA ARG A 201 1.29 8.28 17.89
C ARG A 201 -0.18 8.46 17.58
N GLN A 202 -0.82 9.43 18.22
CA GLN A 202 -2.23 9.71 18.00
C GLN A 202 -2.48 10.26 16.59
N LYS A 203 -1.68 11.26 16.15
CA LYS A 203 -1.80 11.83 14.80
C LYS A 203 -1.52 10.79 13.71
N ALA A 204 -0.47 9.99 13.86
CA ALA A 204 -0.14 8.91 12.93
C ALA A 204 -1.23 7.83 12.90
N GLY A 205 -1.80 7.46 14.06
CA GLY A 205 -2.89 6.51 14.14
C GLY A 205 -4.16 7.00 13.44
N ILE A 206 -4.54 8.27 13.63
CA ILE A 206 -5.69 8.88 12.95
C ILE A 206 -5.46 8.91 11.43
N ALA A 207 -4.28 9.37 10.99
CA ALA A 207 -3.94 9.42 9.57
C ALA A 207 -3.94 8.03 8.92
N LEU A 208 -3.36 7.03 9.58
CA LEU A 208 -3.34 5.64 9.10
C LEU A 208 -4.75 5.07 9.00
N THR A 209 -5.60 5.35 9.98
CA THR A 209 -7.00 4.89 10.00
C THR A 209 -7.80 5.54 8.87
N ALA A 210 -7.66 6.87 8.69
CA ALA A 210 -8.30 7.59 7.59
C ALA A 210 -7.86 7.03 6.23
N LEU A 211 -6.56 6.83 6.00
CA LEU A 211 -6.03 6.25 4.77
C LEU A 211 -6.54 4.83 4.52
N LEU A 212 -6.66 4.01 5.57
CA LEU A 212 -7.19 2.65 5.45
C LEU A 212 -8.67 2.66 5.06
N VAL A 213 -9.47 3.55 5.65
CA VAL A 213 -10.89 3.70 5.28
C VAL A 213 -11.02 4.19 3.84
N ILE A 214 -10.27 5.22 3.44
CA ILE A 214 -10.25 5.71 2.06
C ILE A 214 -9.83 4.58 1.11
N GLY A 215 -8.76 3.85 1.41
CA GLY A 215 -8.30 2.72 0.60
C GLY A 215 -9.34 1.61 0.47
N ALA A 216 -10.05 1.28 1.55
CA ALA A 216 -11.14 0.30 1.53
C ALA A 216 -12.32 0.77 0.68
N VAL A 217 -12.70 2.04 0.78
CA VAL A 217 -13.72 2.66 -0.08
C VAL A 217 -13.28 2.62 -1.55
N CYS A 218 -12.04 3.02 -1.88
CA CYS A 218 -11.49 2.91 -3.23
C CYS A 218 -11.49 1.47 -3.75
N MET A 219 -11.31 0.48 -2.89
CA MET A 219 -11.35 -0.94 -3.24
C MET A 219 -12.77 -1.44 -3.53
N ILE A 220 -13.78 -0.94 -2.79
CA ILE A 220 -15.20 -1.31 -2.94
C ILE A 220 -15.84 -0.60 -4.14
N PHE A 221 -15.57 0.70 -4.30
CA PHE A 221 -16.19 1.54 -5.32
C PHE A 221 -15.35 1.66 -6.60
N GLY A 222 -14.13 1.13 -6.59
CA GLY A 222 -13.32 0.93 -7.79
C GLY A 222 -12.72 2.22 -8.35
N PHE A 223 -11.60 2.68 -7.77
CA PHE A 223 -10.63 3.46 -8.54
C PHE A 223 -9.72 2.46 -9.29
N GLY A 224 -10.07 2.11 -10.53
CA GLY A 224 -9.16 1.40 -11.45
C GLY A 224 -9.14 -0.13 -11.40
N ARG A 225 -10.26 -0.80 -11.11
CA ARG A 225 -10.38 -2.25 -11.36
C ARG A 225 -11.53 -2.53 -12.33
N ASN A 226 -11.15 -3.05 -13.49
CA ASN A 226 -12.07 -3.59 -14.48
C ASN A 226 -13.01 -4.63 -13.82
N SER A 227 -14.29 -4.60 -14.22
CA SER A 227 -15.36 -5.62 -14.08
C SER A 227 -16.43 -5.52 -12.97
N SER A 228 -17.65 -5.25 -13.45
CA SER A 228 -18.95 -5.86 -13.14
C SER A 228 -19.60 -5.67 -11.75
N PRO A 229 -20.91 -5.32 -11.71
CA PRO A 229 -21.62 -5.10 -10.46
C PRO A 229 -22.26 -6.39 -9.95
N ARG A 230 -21.90 -6.82 -8.74
CA ARG A 230 -22.86 -7.18 -7.67
C ARG A 230 -22.17 -7.91 -6.50
N ARG A 231 -22.55 -7.45 -5.30
CA ARG A 231 -22.84 -8.24 -4.08
C ARG A 231 -21.81 -8.17 -2.94
N SER A 232 -22.03 -7.22 -2.01
CA SER A 232 -21.87 -7.44 -0.56
C SER A 232 -22.36 -6.25 0.29
N THR A 233 -23.65 -5.93 0.25
CA THR A 233 -24.22 -4.79 1.02
C THR A 233 -24.61 -5.13 2.47
N ASP A 234 -24.55 -6.39 2.90
CA ASP A 234 -25.22 -6.81 4.15
C ASP A 234 -24.28 -7.14 5.32
N LEU A 235 -22.99 -7.44 5.06
CA LEU A 235 -22.01 -7.77 6.11
C LEU A 235 -21.28 -6.53 6.66
N THR A 236 -21.22 -5.47 5.86
CA THR A 236 -20.49 -4.22 6.13
C THR A 236 -21.17 -3.40 7.24
N SER A 237 -22.50 -3.49 7.34
CA SER A 237 -23.32 -2.77 8.32
C SER A 237 -23.03 -3.17 9.77
N LYS A 238 -22.83 -4.46 10.04
CA LYS A 238 -22.62 -4.99 11.40
C LYS A 238 -21.19 -4.83 11.92
N ILE A 239 -20.21 -4.78 11.03
CA ILE A 239 -18.80 -4.69 11.42
C ILE A 239 -18.43 -3.22 11.73
N LEU A 240 -18.98 -2.27 10.97
CA LEU A 240 -18.62 -0.85 11.10
C LEU A 240 -19.31 -0.16 12.28
N SER A 241 -20.55 -0.52 12.61
CA SER A 241 -21.25 0.01 13.79
C SER A 241 -20.60 -0.40 15.12
N GLY A 242 -19.86 -1.50 15.14
CA GLY A 242 -19.18 -1.99 16.34
C GLY A 242 -17.84 -1.33 16.65
N ILE A 243 -17.25 -0.57 15.71
CA ILE A 243 -15.85 -0.12 15.79
C ILE A 243 -15.73 1.39 16.06
N THR A 244 -16.63 2.23 15.56
CA THR A 244 -16.47 3.69 15.58
C THR A 244 -17.09 4.39 16.79
N GLY A 245 -18.06 3.79 17.48
CA GLY A 245 -18.66 4.38 18.69
C GLY A 245 -19.34 5.74 18.50
N GLU A 246 -19.60 6.13 17.25
CA GLU A 246 -20.23 7.39 16.85
C GLU A 246 -21.47 7.06 16.02
N ASP A 247 -22.57 7.78 16.25
CA ASP A 247 -23.85 7.55 15.57
C ASP A 247 -23.72 7.92 14.09
N ILE A 248 -23.60 6.90 13.24
CA ILE A 248 -23.63 7.04 11.79
C ILE A 248 -25.09 7.11 11.36
N GLU A 249 -25.57 8.33 11.05
CA GLU A 249 -26.88 8.51 10.44
C GLU A 249 -26.87 8.01 8.98
N LEU A 250 -27.45 6.83 8.78
CA LEU A 250 -27.71 6.27 7.45
C LEU A 250 -29.03 6.83 6.92
N GLY A 251 -28.96 7.64 5.86
CA GLY A 251 -30.13 8.03 5.08
C GLY A 251 -30.79 6.79 4.44
N GLN A 252 -32.12 6.80 4.35
CA GLN A 252 -33.03 5.68 4.03
C GLN A 252 -32.76 4.84 2.75
N LYS A 253 -31.68 5.08 2.00
CA LYS A 253 -31.31 4.33 0.79
C LYS A 253 -29.91 3.71 0.79
N GLY A 254 -29.11 3.87 1.86
CA GLY A 254 -27.77 3.27 1.96
C GLY A 254 -26.76 3.79 0.91
N SER A 255 -27.06 4.94 0.30
CA SER A 255 -26.27 5.52 -0.82
C SER A 255 -25.39 6.69 -0.38
N ARG A 256 -25.42 7.09 0.89
CA ARG A 256 -24.61 8.18 1.45
C ARG A 256 -24.06 7.80 2.81
N PHE A 257 -22.81 8.15 3.10
CA PHE A 257 -22.17 8.01 4.41
C PHE A 257 -21.31 9.24 4.73
N LYS A 258 -21.22 9.61 6.01
CA LYS A 258 -20.42 10.75 6.51
C LYS A 258 -19.25 10.25 7.36
N ILE A 259 -18.10 10.90 7.23
CA ILE A 259 -16.91 10.70 8.07
C ILE A 259 -16.39 12.08 8.46
N GLY A 260 -16.59 12.48 9.71
CA GLY A 260 -16.33 13.86 10.14
C GLY A 260 -17.16 14.86 9.33
N ASP A 261 -16.52 15.90 8.80
CA ASP A 261 -17.17 16.93 7.98
C ASP A 261 -17.30 16.53 6.49
N LEU A 262 -16.91 15.31 6.08
CA LEU A 262 -16.97 14.88 4.68
C LEU A 262 -18.12 13.92 4.44
N SER A 263 -18.84 14.12 3.34
CA SER A 263 -19.92 13.25 2.87
C SER A 263 -19.52 12.50 1.61
N PHE A 264 -19.93 11.24 1.50
CA PHE A 264 -19.63 10.38 0.37
C PHE A 264 -20.91 9.67 -0.07
N GLY A 265 -21.09 9.43 -1.35
CA GLY A 265 -22.20 8.60 -1.79
C GLY A 265 -22.17 8.19 -3.25
N SER A 266 -23.04 7.25 -3.61
CA SER A 266 -23.21 6.75 -4.96
C SER A 266 -24.29 7.53 -5.71
N GLY A 267 -24.03 7.80 -6.99
CA GLY A 267 -24.92 8.59 -7.85
C GLY A 267 -24.86 10.10 -7.61
N LEU A 268 -25.74 10.84 -8.29
CA LEU A 268 -25.78 12.30 -8.25
C LEU A 268 -26.34 12.76 -6.90
N PRO A 269 -25.72 13.76 -6.23
CA PRO A 269 -26.27 14.29 -5.00
C PRO A 269 -27.62 14.99 -5.26
N GLU A 270 -28.57 14.89 -4.32
CA GLU A 270 -29.95 15.40 -4.51
C GLU A 270 -29.99 16.91 -4.70
N ASN A 271 -29.01 17.62 -4.14
CA ASN A 271 -28.84 19.05 -4.25
C ASN A 271 -27.98 19.46 -5.47
N PHE A 272 -27.59 18.55 -6.37
CA PHE A 272 -26.78 18.90 -7.53
C PHE A 272 -27.45 19.99 -8.39
N PRO A 273 -26.72 21.07 -8.76
CA PRO A 273 -27.34 22.19 -9.48
C PRO A 273 -27.84 21.77 -10.87
N LYS A 274 -29.13 21.95 -11.11
CA LYS A 274 -29.78 21.59 -12.40
C LYS A 274 -29.29 22.42 -13.59
N ASP A 275 -28.63 23.54 -13.33
CA ASP A 275 -28.07 24.42 -14.34
C ASP A 275 -26.62 24.09 -14.72
N ILE A 276 -26.05 23.04 -14.12
CA ILE A 276 -24.76 22.45 -14.52
C ILE A 276 -25.06 21.19 -15.33
N PRO A 277 -24.61 21.12 -16.59
CA PRO A 277 -24.90 19.97 -17.45
C PRO A 277 -24.16 18.73 -16.95
N VAL A 278 -24.84 17.58 -16.94
CA VAL A 278 -24.19 16.26 -16.79
C VAL A 278 -23.94 15.70 -18.19
N TYR A 279 -22.78 15.08 -18.41
CA TYR A 279 -22.45 14.51 -19.71
C TYR A 279 -23.39 13.31 -20.02
N PRO A 280 -24.10 13.27 -21.16
CA PRO A 280 -25.21 12.33 -21.35
C PRO A 280 -24.78 10.86 -21.48
N ARG A 281 -23.54 10.61 -21.91
CA ARG A 281 -22.96 9.27 -22.06
C ARG A 281 -22.02 8.91 -20.92
N ALA A 282 -22.04 9.66 -19.82
CA ALA A 282 -21.25 9.33 -18.63
C ALA A 282 -22.06 8.52 -17.62
N GLU A 283 -21.39 7.56 -16.98
CA GLU A 283 -21.86 6.89 -15.78
C GLU A 283 -21.50 7.73 -14.54
N ILE A 284 -22.37 7.71 -13.52
CA ILE A 284 -22.17 8.50 -12.29
C ILE A 284 -21.56 7.59 -11.23
N ASP A 285 -20.27 7.75 -10.98
CA ASP A 285 -19.53 6.88 -10.06
C ASP A 285 -19.77 7.27 -8.60
N GLY A 286 -19.92 8.57 -8.32
CA GLY A 286 -20.27 9.03 -6.97
C GLY A 286 -20.04 10.52 -6.73
N PHE A 287 -20.10 10.91 -5.47
CA PHE A 287 -19.81 12.27 -5.03
C PHE A 287 -19.02 12.28 -3.72
N ILE A 288 -18.27 13.36 -3.53
CA ILE A 288 -17.61 13.76 -2.29
C ILE A 288 -18.15 15.15 -1.96
N GLY A 289 -18.89 15.31 -0.87
CA GLY A 289 -19.44 16.60 -0.44
C GLY A 289 -18.64 17.22 0.71
N GLY A 290 -18.75 18.55 0.81
CA GLY A 290 -18.17 19.33 1.91
C GLY A 290 -18.95 19.19 3.22
N LYS A 291 -18.66 20.08 4.17
CA LYS A 291 -19.27 20.11 5.50
C LYS A 291 -20.81 20.09 5.40
N ASP A 292 -21.46 19.23 6.17
CA ASP A 292 -22.93 19.13 6.27
C ASP A 292 -23.69 18.91 4.94
N ASP A 293 -23.09 18.19 3.98
CA ASP A 293 -23.63 18.01 2.60
C ASP A 293 -23.76 19.31 1.80
N GLU A 294 -23.04 20.37 2.19
CA GLU A 294 -22.99 21.60 1.41
C GLU A 294 -22.34 21.34 0.04
N LEU A 295 -22.92 21.99 -0.98
CA LEU A 295 -22.42 21.98 -2.35
C LEU A 295 -21.04 22.64 -2.46
N SER A 296 -20.68 23.50 -1.50
CA SER A 296 -19.40 24.20 -1.49
C SER A 296 -18.28 23.24 -1.11
N GLY A 297 -17.28 23.09 -1.98
CA GLY A 297 -16.21 22.10 -1.85
C GLY A 297 -16.62 20.68 -2.29
N SER A 298 -17.79 20.52 -2.91
CA SER A 298 -18.24 19.20 -3.40
C SER A 298 -17.61 18.85 -4.74
N THR A 299 -17.37 17.56 -4.97
CA THR A 299 -16.89 17.00 -6.24
C THR A 299 -17.78 15.84 -6.67
N THR A 300 -18.36 15.92 -7.85
CA THR A 300 -19.06 14.81 -8.50
C THR A 300 -18.12 14.10 -9.47
N ILE A 301 -18.13 12.76 -9.45
CA ILE A 301 -17.25 11.90 -10.24
C ILE A 301 -18.10 11.16 -11.27
N LEU A 302 -17.71 11.28 -12.54
CA LEU A 302 -18.34 10.61 -13.67
C LEU A 302 -17.28 9.92 -14.53
N THR A 303 -17.66 8.86 -15.23
CA THR A 303 -16.79 8.17 -16.21
C THR A 303 -17.48 8.04 -17.56
N SER A 304 -16.75 8.23 -18.65
CA SER A 304 -17.27 8.09 -20.02
C SER A 304 -16.28 7.38 -20.94
N GLY A 305 -16.77 6.54 -21.85
CA GLY A 305 -15.94 5.90 -22.89
C GLY A 305 -15.56 6.83 -24.06
N ASP A 306 -16.08 8.05 -24.08
CA ASP A 306 -15.81 9.02 -25.16
C ASP A 306 -14.46 9.72 -24.99
N SER A 307 -13.99 10.34 -26.08
CA SER A 307 -12.72 11.07 -26.06
C SER A 307 -12.81 12.33 -25.18
N ALA A 308 -11.68 12.70 -24.55
CA ALA A 308 -11.59 13.90 -23.73
C ALA A 308 -11.96 15.18 -24.52
N GLY A 309 -11.69 15.21 -25.83
CA GLY A 309 -12.08 16.32 -26.72
C GLY A 309 -13.60 16.47 -26.85
N GLU A 310 -14.31 15.37 -27.11
CA GLU A 310 -15.78 15.40 -27.21
C GLU A 310 -16.44 15.85 -25.92
N ILE A 311 -15.95 15.36 -24.78
CA ILE A 311 -16.44 15.73 -23.46
C ILE A 311 -16.17 17.22 -23.19
N TYR A 312 -14.97 17.70 -23.53
CA TYR A 312 -14.57 19.09 -23.33
C TYR A 312 -15.44 20.08 -24.13
N ASP A 313 -15.64 19.81 -25.41
CA ASP A 313 -16.46 20.64 -26.30
C ASP A 313 -17.92 20.67 -25.84
N TYR A 314 -18.44 19.54 -25.33
CA TYR A 314 -19.77 19.48 -24.74
C TYR A 314 -19.90 20.45 -23.57
N TYR A 315 -18.96 20.43 -22.62
CA TYR A 315 -19.05 21.27 -21.43
C TYR A 315 -18.92 22.74 -21.74
N LEU A 316 -17.99 23.16 -22.62
CA LEU A 316 -17.87 24.55 -23.05
C LEU A 316 -19.19 25.08 -23.60
N LYS A 317 -19.76 24.38 -24.59
CA LYS A 317 -20.99 24.80 -25.26
C LYS A 317 -22.19 24.85 -24.30
N ASN A 318 -22.36 23.83 -23.46
CA ASN A 318 -23.54 23.72 -22.60
C ASN A 318 -23.47 24.64 -21.38
N LEU A 319 -22.28 24.91 -20.84
CA LEU A 319 -22.12 25.88 -19.75
C LEU A 319 -22.39 27.31 -20.24
N GLU A 320 -21.82 27.70 -21.38
CA GLU A 320 -22.10 29.03 -21.98
C GLU A 320 -23.58 29.21 -22.29
N ALA A 321 -24.22 28.19 -22.89
CA ALA A 321 -25.66 28.20 -23.17
C ALA A 321 -26.53 28.32 -21.91
N LYS A 322 -26.02 27.91 -20.74
CA LYS A 322 -26.67 28.04 -19.43
C LYS A 322 -26.28 29.35 -18.71
N GLY A 323 -25.54 30.24 -19.38
CA GLY A 323 -25.17 31.55 -18.87
C GLY A 323 -24.04 31.53 -17.84
N TRP A 324 -23.16 30.52 -17.90
CA TRP A 324 -21.92 30.50 -17.12
C TRP A 324 -20.81 31.20 -17.90
N SER A 325 -20.00 32.00 -17.21
CA SER A 325 -18.72 32.46 -17.75
C SER A 325 -17.73 31.30 -17.67
N VAL A 326 -17.19 30.86 -18.80
CA VAL A 326 -16.24 29.75 -18.87
C VAL A 326 -14.84 30.24 -19.20
N THR A 327 -13.84 29.66 -18.53
CA THR A 327 -12.42 29.89 -18.79
C THR A 327 -11.81 28.56 -19.21
N PRO A 328 -11.60 28.33 -20.52
CA PRO A 328 -10.99 27.11 -21.03
C PRO A 328 -9.51 27.03 -20.64
N GLN A 329 -9.06 25.84 -20.24
CA GLN A 329 -7.67 25.52 -19.96
C GLN A 329 -7.33 24.17 -20.59
N ASP A 330 -6.69 24.22 -21.75
CA ASP A 330 -6.25 23.03 -22.47
C ASP A 330 -4.78 22.73 -22.10
N LEU A 331 -4.58 21.77 -21.20
CA LEU A 331 -3.25 21.26 -20.87
C LEU A 331 -3.04 19.95 -21.64
N VAL A 332 -1.83 19.71 -22.13
CA VAL A 332 -1.50 18.59 -23.04
C VAL A 332 -1.97 17.22 -22.50
N GLU A 333 -1.99 17.03 -21.18
CA GLU A 333 -2.33 15.77 -20.52
C GLU A 333 -3.72 15.77 -19.85
N MET A 334 -4.34 16.94 -19.67
CA MET A 334 -5.64 17.07 -18.99
C MET A 334 -6.40 18.30 -19.48
N LYS A 335 -7.72 18.17 -19.65
CA LYS A 335 -8.55 19.31 -20.07
C LYS A 335 -9.31 19.85 -18.88
N MET A 336 -9.28 21.16 -18.67
CA MET A 336 -9.92 21.82 -17.54
C MET A 336 -10.78 22.99 -18.00
N ILE A 337 -11.96 23.14 -17.37
CA ILE A 337 -12.87 24.25 -17.62
C ILE A 337 -13.23 24.85 -16.27
N SER A 338 -12.72 26.04 -15.97
CA SER A 338 -13.23 26.82 -14.84
C SER A 338 -14.52 27.53 -15.27
N PHE A 339 -15.53 27.54 -14.43
CA PHE A 339 -16.79 28.21 -14.73
C PHE A 339 -17.29 29.02 -13.53
N GLN A 340 -17.93 30.16 -13.79
CA GLN A 340 -18.42 31.07 -12.77
C GLN A 340 -19.76 31.70 -13.16
N LYS A 341 -20.65 31.82 -12.18
CA LYS A 341 -21.95 32.49 -12.30
C LYS A 341 -22.41 32.97 -10.93
N ASP A 342 -22.58 34.28 -10.78
CA ASP A 342 -22.90 34.93 -9.50
C ASP A 342 -21.86 34.55 -8.42
N LYS A 343 -22.32 34.07 -7.25
CA LYS A 343 -21.47 33.58 -6.15
C LYS A 343 -21.07 32.11 -6.25
N ARG A 344 -21.32 31.48 -7.40
CA ARG A 344 -20.98 30.07 -7.65
C ARG A 344 -19.83 30.00 -8.63
N SER A 345 -18.85 29.18 -8.30
CA SER A 345 -17.75 28.83 -9.18
C SER A 345 -17.53 27.33 -9.17
N GLY A 346 -16.83 26.83 -10.16
CA GLY A 346 -16.51 25.42 -10.23
C GLY A 346 -15.46 25.13 -11.27
N VAL A 347 -15.01 23.89 -11.26
CA VAL A 347 -14.00 23.39 -12.19
C VAL A 347 -14.47 22.02 -12.67
N ILE A 348 -14.50 21.85 -13.99
CA ILE A 348 -14.58 20.54 -14.62
C ILE A 348 -13.18 20.12 -15.03
N THR A 349 -12.74 18.96 -14.56
CA THR A 349 -11.48 18.34 -14.97
C THR A 349 -11.80 17.06 -15.73
N ILE A 350 -11.20 16.91 -16.91
CA ILE A 350 -11.35 15.74 -17.78
C ILE A 350 -9.98 15.09 -17.90
N ASN A 351 -9.85 13.90 -17.33
CA ASN A 351 -8.62 13.13 -17.32
C ASN A 351 -8.74 11.92 -18.26
N PRO A 352 -8.05 11.92 -19.40
CA PRO A 352 -8.03 10.76 -20.29
C PRO A 352 -7.26 9.59 -19.66
N LYS A 353 -7.82 8.37 -19.75
CA LYS A 353 -7.16 7.10 -19.46
C LYS A 353 -7.03 6.27 -20.74
N GLU A 354 -6.43 5.07 -20.65
CA GLU A 354 -6.23 4.18 -21.81
C GLU A 354 -7.54 3.77 -22.53
N THR A 355 -8.66 3.68 -21.82
CA THR A 355 -9.94 3.15 -22.36
C THR A 355 -11.18 3.98 -22.04
N GLU A 356 -11.07 4.99 -21.17
CA GLU A 356 -12.17 5.82 -20.68
C GLU A 356 -11.64 7.20 -20.25
N CYS A 357 -12.53 8.14 -19.96
CA CYS A 357 -12.20 9.45 -19.40
C CYS A 357 -12.93 9.67 -18.07
N ASP A 358 -12.18 10.11 -17.05
CA ASP A 358 -12.76 10.58 -15.79
C ASP A 358 -13.16 12.05 -15.92
N ILE A 359 -14.33 12.39 -15.41
CA ILE A 359 -14.88 13.74 -15.37
C ILE A 359 -15.14 14.09 -13.90
N LEU A 360 -14.42 15.09 -13.40
CA LEU A 360 -14.58 15.60 -12.04
C LEU A 360 -15.24 16.97 -12.12
N ILE A 361 -16.41 17.13 -11.48
CA ILE A 361 -17.12 18.41 -11.39
C ILE A 361 -17.01 18.91 -9.96
N GLY A 362 -16.06 19.82 -9.73
CA GLY A 362 -15.90 20.54 -8.47
C GLY A 362 -16.77 21.79 -8.41
N LEU A 363 -17.43 22.01 -7.27
CA LEU A 363 -18.28 23.17 -7.02
C LEU A 363 -17.86 23.92 -5.77
N THR A 364 -17.90 25.25 -5.85
CA THR A 364 -17.66 26.17 -4.75
C THR A 364 -18.76 27.22 -4.75
N ILE A 365 -19.31 27.49 -3.57
CA ILE A 365 -20.33 28.53 -3.35
C ILE A 365 -19.80 29.45 -2.25
N GLU A 366 -19.72 30.75 -2.56
CA GLU A 366 -19.28 31.82 -1.63
C GLU A 366 -20.44 32.50 -0.88
#